data_AF-A0A7C4G2G8-F1
#
_entry.id   AF-A0A7C4G2G8-F1
#
_cell.length_a   1.000
_cell.length_b   1.000
_cell.length_c   1.000
_cell.angle_alpha   90.00
_cell.angle_beta   90.00
_cell.angle_gamma   90.00
#
_symmetry.space_group_name_H-M   'P 1'
#
loop_
_entity.id
_entity.type
_entity.pdbx_description
1 polymer ?
#
loop_
_entity_poly.entity_id
_entity_poly.type
_entity_poly.pdbx_seq_one_letter_code
_entity_poly.pdbx_strand_id
1 'polypeptide(L)'
;FPAEAQFVSPEFVRWGTRLAALEMMLSGATTFTDMYYFEEVIGEAAKEAGLRAVLGQTIIRFPVADAKTPEEGLRRTEAFIRRFQGDPLVTPAVAPHALYTNTDQTLKDCRALANRHKVPLLIHLSETKREVEDTRRARGMSPVEALAALGVLEGRTVAAHCVWVDAKDREILRRKGVGCAHCPSSNMKLASGVAPIKAMLEMGIAVGLGPDGPAGSNNDFNMFEEMDLAAKLQKVITGDPQALSAQQAFEMATVGGARVLGMEGEIGSLEAGKRADLITVRLDRANAAPLFNVYSQLVYALKGADVRDVWVNGRLIVRDGSSLTLQSPVILSKAQEYARQIKAALKLAR
;
A
#
# COMPACT_ATOMS: atom_id res chain seq x y z
N PHE A 1 19.40 0.49 -7.11
CA PHE A 1 19.21 1.57 -8.09
C PHE A 1 20.18 2.70 -7.79
N PRO A 2 20.97 3.20 -8.77
CA PRO A 2 22.06 4.16 -8.49
C PRO A 2 21.59 5.48 -7.85
N ALA A 3 20.45 6.02 -8.28
CA ALA A 3 19.88 7.22 -7.67
C ALA A 3 19.43 6.98 -6.22
N GLU A 4 18.78 5.85 -5.93
CA GLU A 4 18.38 5.52 -4.56
C GLU A 4 19.58 5.39 -3.63
N ALA A 5 20.62 4.68 -4.07
CA ALA A 5 21.85 4.50 -3.29
C ALA A 5 22.54 5.83 -2.96
N GLN A 6 22.35 6.86 -3.79
CA GLN A 6 22.94 8.18 -3.61
C GLN A 6 22.08 9.10 -2.72
N PHE A 7 20.76 9.06 -2.87
CA PHE A 7 19.87 10.09 -2.29
C PHE A 7 19.05 9.62 -1.09
N VAL A 8 18.77 8.32 -0.96
CA VAL A 8 17.91 7.81 0.11
C VAL A 8 18.64 7.94 1.44
N SER A 9 18.13 8.84 2.27
CA SER A 9 18.64 9.22 3.58
C SER A 9 17.45 9.54 4.49
N PRO A 10 17.63 9.64 5.82
CA PRO A 10 16.55 10.03 6.72
C PRO A 10 15.88 11.36 6.35
N GLU A 11 16.65 12.33 5.84
CA GLU A 11 16.09 13.63 5.42
C GLU A 11 15.26 13.49 4.13
N PHE A 12 15.78 12.74 3.16
CA PHE A 12 15.06 12.46 1.91
C PHE A 12 13.74 11.75 2.20
N VAL A 13 13.77 10.71 3.04
CA VAL A 13 12.56 9.97 3.46
C VAL A 13 11.58 10.90 4.15
N ARG A 14 12.02 11.72 5.12
CA ARG A 14 11.14 12.67 5.81
C ARG A 14 10.37 13.58 4.85
N TRP A 15 11.06 14.18 3.89
CA TRP A 15 10.42 15.09 2.94
C TRP A 15 9.59 14.39 1.89
N GLY A 16 10.04 13.22 1.42
CA GLY A 16 9.27 12.36 0.52
C GLY A 16 7.96 11.90 1.16
N THR A 17 8.01 11.40 2.40
CA THR A 17 6.82 11.00 3.15
C THR A 17 5.90 12.17 3.45
N ARG A 18 6.41 13.37 3.78
CA ARG A 18 5.56 14.56 3.95
C ARG A 18 4.85 14.95 2.66
N LEU A 19 5.52 14.83 1.51
CA LEU A 19 4.90 15.07 0.21
C LEU A 19 3.82 14.04 -0.08
N ALA A 20 4.12 12.75 0.11
CA ALA A 20 3.15 11.66 -0.05
C ALA A 20 1.94 11.81 0.88
N ALA A 21 2.17 12.08 2.17
CA ALA A 21 1.13 12.29 3.15
C ALA A 21 0.24 13.48 2.82
N LEU A 22 0.83 14.58 2.34
CA LEU A 22 0.08 15.75 1.89
C LEU A 22 -0.83 15.41 0.71
N GLU A 23 -0.33 14.68 -0.28
CA GLU A 23 -1.12 14.25 -1.43
C GLU A 23 -2.26 13.30 -1.01
N MET A 24 -1.92 12.25 -0.24
CA MET A 24 -2.86 11.27 0.28
C MET A 24 -3.99 11.89 1.10
N MET A 25 -3.66 12.78 2.04
CA MET A 25 -4.68 13.40 2.89
C MET A 25 -5.58 14.35 2.09
N LEU A 26 -5.02 15.07 1.11
CA LEU A 26 -5.81 15.98 0.27
C LEU A 26 -6.71 15.22 -0.71
N SER A 27 -6.36 13.99 -1.08
CA SER A 27 -7.19 13.10 -1.90
C SER A 27 -8.12 12.17 -1.10
N GLY A 28 -8.16 12.31 0.24
CA GLY A 28 -9.12 11.62 1.11
C GLY A 28 -8.64 10.30 1.71
N ALA A 29 -7.37 9.93 1.57
CA ALA A 29 -6.84 8.78 2.29
C ALA A 29 -6.67 9.11 3.78
N THR A 30 -7.22 8.26 4.65
CA THR A 30 -7.09 8.36 6.12
C THR A 30 -6.07 7.38 6.69
N THR A 31 -5.85 6.28 5.97
CA THR A 31 -4.97 5.18 6.34
C THR A 31 -4.15 4.78 5.13
N PHE A 32 -2.84 4.55 5.33
CA PHE A 32 -1.98 3.98 4.30
C PHE A 32 -1.16 2.81 4.85
N THR A 33 -0.66 1.99 3.94
CA THR A 33 0.31 0.94 4.23
C THR A 33 1.58 1.25 3.46
N ASP A 34 2.73 1.16 4.11
CA ASP A 34 4.01 1.48 3.50
C ASP A 34 5.02 0.34 3.68
N MET A 35 5.94 0.28 2.73
CA MET A 35 7.11 -0.59 2.76
C MET A 35 8.28 0.19 2.18
N TYR A 36 9.10 0.76 3.05
CA TYR A 36 10.28 1.49 2.63
C TYR A 36 11.44 1.35 3.63
N TYR A 37 12.40 2.27 3.51
CA TYR A 37 13.56 2.38 4.39
C TYR A 37 13.34 3.51 5.41
N PHE A 38 14.01 3.41 6.56
CA PHE A 38 13.89 4.39 7.65
C PHE A 38 12.44 4.55 8.15
N GLU A 39 11.72 3.45 8.36
CA GLU A 39 10.30 3.48 8.77
C GLU A 39 10.04 4.26 10.06
N GLU A 40 11.05 4.40 10.93
CA GLU A 40 10.92 5.26 12.10
C GLU A 40 10.75 6.74 11.75
N VAL A 41 11.29 7.18 10.62
CA VAL A 41 11.11 8.54 10.10
C VAL A 41 9.73 8.69 9.47
N ILE A 42 9.28 7.66 8.74
CA ILE A 42 7.96 7.60 8.11
C ILE A 42 6.86 7.64 9.16
N GLY A 43 7.02 6.88 10.25
CA GLY A 43 6.10 6.87 11.39
C GLY A 43 5.94 8.24 12.05
N GLU A 44 7.04 8.99 12.23
CA GLU A 44 6.94 10.35 12.77
C GLU A 44 6.29 11.32 11.77
N ALA A 45 6.58 11.20 10.47
CA ALA A 45 5.94 12.02 9.44
C ALA A 45 4.45 11.73 9.29
N ALA A 46 4.02 10.46 9.42
CA ALA A 46 2.62 10.06 9.43
C ALA A 46 1.87 10.69 10.61
N LYS A 47 2.48 10.66 11.80
CA LYS A 47 1.92 11.30 13.01
C LYS A 47 1.85 12.82 12.90
N GLU A 48 2.87 13.44 12.30
CA GLU A 48 2.86 14.88 11.99
C GLU A 48 1.69 15.24 11.07
N ALA A 49 1.48 14.47 10.01
CA ALA A 49 0.34 14.64 9.10
C ALA A 49 -1.01 14.36 9.78
N GLY A 50 -1.02 13.48 10.80
CA GLY A 50 -2.21 12.99 11.47
C GLY A 50 -2.87 11.82 10.75
N LEU A 51 -2.13 11.10 9.90
CA LEU A 51 -2.60 9.91 9.19
C LEU A 51 -2.38 8.64 10.01
N ARG A 52 -3.24 7.64 9.79
CA ARG A 52 -3.03 6.28 10.28
C ARG A 52 -2.13 5.52 9.31
N ALA A 53 -1.21 4.70 9.82
CA ALA A 53 -0.23 4.02 9.00
C ALA A 53 0.05 2.59 9.49
N VAL A 54 0.12 1.64 8.55
CA VAL A 54 0.71 0.31 8.77
C VAL A 54 2.04 0.27 8.05
N LEU A 55 3.14 0.26 8.80
CA LEU A 55 4.47 0.59 8.28
C LEU A 55 5.39 -0.62 8.38
N GLY A 56 5.91 -1.10 7.26
CA GLY A 56 6.73 -2.31 7.18
C GLY A 56 8.19 -2.02 6.88
N GLN A 57 9.07 -2.27 7.85
CA GLN A 57 10.50 -2.07 7.64
C GLN A 57 11.03 -3.08 6.61
N THR A 58 11.55 -2.55 5.50
CA THR A 58 12.03 -3.35 4.38
C THR A 58 13.23 -4.20 4.77
N ILE A 59 13.18 -5.48 4.43
CA ILE A 59 14.29 -6.43 4.58
C ILE A 59 14.60 -7.07 3.21
N ILE A 60 15.86 -7.00 2.83
CA ILE A 60 16.36 -7.52 1.56
C ILE A 60 17.78 -8.09 1.71
N ARG A 61 18.15 -9.05 0.87
CA ARG A 61 19.44 -9.79 1.00
C ARG A 61 20.70 -8.99 0.67
N PHE A 62 20.57 -7.82 0.06
CA PHE A 62 21.69 -7.00 -0.40
C PHE A 62 21.72 -5.64 0.32
N PRO A 63 22.87 -4.95 0.36
CA PRO A 63 22.98 -3.68 1.08
C PRO A 63 22.03 -2.61 0.54
N VAL A 64 21.34 -1.94 1.45
CA VAL A 64 20.42 -0.82 1.20
C VAL A 64 20.82 0.41 2.02
N ALA A 65 20.00 1.45 1.95
CA ALA A 65 20.29 2.75 2.56
C ALA A 65 20.39 2.68 4.09
N ASP A 66 19.58 1.82 4.72
CA ASP A 66 19.39 1.79 6.18
C ASP A 66 19.80 0.45 6.83
N ALA A 67 20.22 -0.53 6.04
CA ALA A 67 20.77 -1.81 6.50
C ALA A 67 21.74 -2.38 5.45
N LYS A 68 22.88 -2.95 5.88
CA LYS A 68 23.88 -3.58 5.00
C LYS A 68 23.69 -5.09 4.88
N THR A 69 23.04 -5.72 5.86
CA THR A 69 22.72 -7.15 5.85
C THR A 69 21.29 -7.41 6.33
N PRO A 70 20.70 -8.59 6.03
CA PRO A 70 19.41 -8.99 6.57
C PRO A 70 19.35 -8.99 8.11
N GLU A 71 20.43 -9.36 8.79
CA GLU A 71 20.50 -9.37 10.25
C GLU A 71 20.42 -7.95 10.82
N GLU A 72 21.07 -6.99 10.16
CA GLU A 72 20.91 -5.57 10.50
C GLU A 72 19.47 -5.10 10.26
N GLY A 73 18.87 -5.47 9.12
CA GLY A 73 17.48 -5.16 8.80
C GLY A 73 16.49 -5.73 9.83
N LEU A 74 16.69 -6.97 10.28
CA LEU A 74 15.89 -7.61 11.33
C LEU A 74 16.03 -6.88 12.68
N ARG A 75 17.26 -6.53 13.08
CA ARG A 75 17.49 -5.74 14.32
C ARG A 75 16.83 -4.36 14.25
N ARG A 76 16.94 -3.68 13.10
CA ARG A 76 16.28 -2.39 12.86
C ARG A 76 14.77 -2.52 12.94
N THR A 77 14.22 -3.54 12.30
CA THR A 77 12.78 -3.85 12.33
C THR A 77 12.30 -4.09 13.75
N GLU A 78 13.03 -4.87 14.56
CA GLU A 78 12.67 -5.08 15.96
C GLU A 78 12.70 -3.79 16.79
N ALA A 79 13.72 -2.94 16.59
CA ALA A 79 13.79 -1.65 17.26
C ALA A 79 12.63 -0.72 16.86
N PHE A 80 12.27 -0.71 15.57
CA PHE A 80 11.12 0.03 15.05
C PHE A 80 9.79 -0.48 15.65
N ILE A 81 9.58 -1.79 15.69
CA ILE A 81 8.41 -2.40 16.32
C ILE A 81 8.28 -1.95 17.77
N ARG A 82 9.36 -2.04 18.56
CA ARG A 82 9.34 -1.65 19.97
C ARG A 82 9.04 -0.16 20.16
N ARG A 83 9.51 0.70 19.25
CA ARG A 83 9.29 2.15 19.31
C ARG A 83 7.82 2.53 19.13
N PHE A 84 7.12 1.89 18.20
CA PHE A 84 5.73 2.22 17.85
C PHE A 84 4.71 1.22 18.40
N GLN A 85 5.13 0.31 19.28
CA GLN A 85 4.23 -0.67 19.88
C GLN A 85 3.13 0.04 20.69
N GLY A 86 1.87 -0.14 20.26
CA GLY A 86 0.71 0.48 20.90
C GLY A 86 0.49 1.96 20.55
N ASP A 87 1.21 2.51 19.57
CA ASP A 87 0.94 3.86 19.07
C ASP A 87 -0.48 3.94 18.45
N PRO A 88 -1.25 5.01 18.71
CA PRO A 88 -2.64 5.11 18.27
C PRO A 88 -2.83 5.29 16.75
N LEU A 89 -1.78 5.68 16.02
CA LEU A 89 -1.82 5.93 14.57
C LEU A 89 -0.88 5.01 13.80
N VAL A 90 0.25 4.60 14.37
CA VAL A 90 1.25 3.79 13.68
C VAL A 90 1.21 2.33 14.16
N THR A 91 0.95 1.42 13.22
CA THR A 91 1.11 -0.02 13.43
C THR A 91 2.38 -0.50 12.74
N PRO A 92 3.42 -0.92 13.49
CA PRO A 92 4.62 -1.45 12.87
C PRO A 92 4.38 -2.84 12.27
N ALA A 93 5.14 -3.17 11.23
CA ALA A 93 5.11 -4.43 10.50
C ALA A 93 6.51 -4.87 10.08
N VAL A 94 6.65 -6.15 9.70
CA VAL A 94 7.87 -6.70 9.10
C VAL A 94 7.67 -6.80 7.59
N ALA A 95 8.61 -6.33 6.77
CA ALA A 95 8.42 -6.31 5.32
C ALA A 95 9.60 -6.92 4.55
N PRO A 96 9.72 -8.25 4.48
CA PRO A 96 10.61 -8.84 3.47
C PRO A 96 10.10 -8.45 2.07
N HIS A 97 10.95 -7.80 1.28
CA HIS A 97 10.53 -7.20 0.00
C HIS A 97 9.76 -8.19 -0.91
N ALA A 98 10.39 -9.31 -1.27
CA ALA A 98 9.80 -10.37 -2.10
C ALA A 98 10.57 -11.69 -1.95
N LEU A 99 9.97 -12.80 -2.42
CA LEU A 99 10.60 -14.13 -2.45
C LEU A 99 11.94 -14.12 -3.21
N TYR A 100 12.00 -13.49 -4.39
CA TYR A 100 13.20 -13.50 -5.25
C TYR A 100 14.34 -12.59 -4.74
N THR A 101 14.09 -11.81 -3.69
CA THR A 101 15.05 -10.86 -3.11
C THR A 101 15.55 -11.26 -1.73
N ASN A 102 15.07 -12.38 -1.20
CA ASN A 102 15.43 -12.87 0.12
C ASN A 102 15.81 -14.36 0.07
N THR A 103 16.56 -14.81 1.07
CA THR A 103 16.81 -16.24 1.26
C THR A 103 15.67 -16.87 2.04
N ASP A 104 15.53 -18.20 1.96
CA ASP A 104 14.54 -18.96 2.73
C ASP A 104 14.69 -18.72 4.23
N GLN A 105 15.93 -18.63 4.71
CA GLN A 105 16.21 -18.38 6.12
C GLN A 105 15.75 -16.98 6.53
N THR A 106 16.11 -15.95 5.75
CA THR A 106 15.67 -14.57 6.00
C THR A 106 14.15 -14.44 6.05
N LEU A 107 13.44 -15.12 5.14
CA LEU A 107 11.97 -15.10 5.11
C LEU A 107 11.36 -15.76 6.36
N LYS A 108 11.93 -16.90 6.80
CA LYS A 108 11.52 -17.56 8.06
C LYS A 108 11.79 -16.68 9.27
N ASP A 109 12.93 -16.01 9.32
CA ASP A 109 13.29 -15.11 10.41
C ASP A 109 12.36 -13.88 10.47
N CYS A 110 11.99 -13.32 9.30
CA CYS A 110 11.00 -12.26 9.20
C CYS A 110 9.65 -12.69 9.78
N ARG A 111 9.16 -13.88 9.40
CA ARG A 111 7.91 -14.42 9.96
C ARG A 111 8.02 -14.69 11.46
N ALA A 112 9.12 -15.26 11.92
CA ALA A 112 9.35 -15.51 13.34
C ALA A 112 9.35 -14.20 14.15
N LEU A 113 9.97 -13.14 13.64
CA LEU A 113 9.95 -11.81 14.25
C LEU A 113 8.53 -11.24 14.30
N ALA A 114 7.81 -11.29 13.18
CA ALA A 114 6.44 -10.76 13.11
C ALA A 114 5.49 -11.51 14.06
N ASN A 115 5.62 -12.84 14.18
CA ASN A 115 4.82 -13.64 15.13
C ASN A 115 5.16 -13.32 16.59
N ARG A 116 6.45 -13.20 16.92
CA ARG A 116 6.92 -12.85 18.28
C ARG A 116 6.30 -11.55 18.79
N HIS A 117 6.20 -10.55 17.92
CA HIS A 117 5.66 -9.23 18.25
C HIS A 117 4.19 -9.05 17.89
N LYS A 118 3.53 -10.07 17.33
CA LYS A 118 2.12 -10.04 16.90
C LYS A 118 1.80 -8.92 15.89
N VAL A 119 2.74 -8.61 15.01
CA VAL A 119 2.62 -7.60 13.97
C VAL A 119 2.35 -8.23 12.59
N PRO A 120 1.82 -7.48 11.61
CA PRO A 120 1.63 -8.01 10.26
C PRO A 120 2.98 -8.23 9.56
N LEU A 121 2.94 -9.06 8.51
CA LEU A 121 4.00 -9.16 7.51
C LEU A 121 3.50 -8.57 6.20
N LEU A 122 4.29 -7.70 5.55
CA LEU A 122 4.00 -7.13 4.23
C LEU A 122 4.95 -7.72 3.20
N ILE A 123 4.47 -8.09 2.01
CA ILE A 123 5.32 -8.71 0.97
C ILE A 123 4.76 -8.48 -0.44
N HIS A 124 5.63 -8.25 -1.43
CA HIS A 124 5.26 -8.32 -2.85
C HIS A 124 5.15 -9.79 -3.27
N LEU A 125 4.05 -10.16 -3.92
CA LEU A 125 3.75 -11.57 -4.20
C LEU A 125 3.14 -11.79 -5.59
N SER A 126 3.80 -12.61 -6.40
CA SER A 126 3.32 -13.01 -7.72
C SER A 126 2.96 -11.80 -8.59
N GLU A 127 3.81 -10.78 -8.58
CA GLU A 127 3.59 -9.53 -9.31
C GLU A 127 3.76 -9.75 -10.80
N THR A 128 4.83 -10.43 -11.21
CA THR A 128 5.19 -10.58 -12.62
C THR A 128 5.14 -12.04 -13.06
N LYS A 129 4.84 -12.27 -14.33
CA LYS A 129 4.87 -13.61 -14.92
C LYS A 129 6.25 -14.26 -14.76
N ARG A 130 7.30 -13.44 -14.92
CA ARG A 130 8.69 -13.86 -14.77
C ARG A 130 8.97 -14.37 -13.35
N GLU A 131 8.52 -13.69 -12.30
CA GLU A 131 8.67 -14.16 -10.93
C GLU A 131 8.10 -15.58 -10.75
N VAL A 132 6.89 -15.82 -11.27
CA VAL A 132 6.22 -17.12 -11.18
C VAL A 132 6.96 -18.18 -11.98
N GLU A 133 7.35 -17.88 -13.22
CA GLU A 133 8.09 -18.82 -14.08
C GLU A 133 9.47 -19.16 -13.50
N ASP A 134 10.20 -18.17 -12.99
CA ASP A 134 11.50 -18.34 -12.35
C ASP A 134 11.39 -19.21 -11.09
N THR A 135 10.37 -18.98 -10.26
CA THR A 135 10.11 -19.77 -9.04
C THR A 135 9.73 -21.21 -9.39
N ARG A 136 8.87 -21.42 -10.40
CA ARG A 136 8.49 -22.75 -10.86
C ARG A 136 9.68 -23.54 -11.38
N ARG A 137 10.59 -22.91 -12.15
CA ARG A 137 11.83 -23.57 -12.61
C ARG A 137 12.77 -23.93 -11.46
N ALA A 138 12.89 -23.05 -10.46
CA ALA A 138 13.82 -23.26 -9.35
C ALA A 138 13.30 -24.23 -8.28
N ARG A 139 11.97 -24.28 -8.06
CA ARG A 139 11.36 -24.97 -6.91
C ARG A 139 10.25 -25.95 -7.26
N GLY A 140 9.77 -25.97 -8.50
CA GLY A 140 8.57 -26.73 -8.88
C GLY A 140 7.27 -26.19 -8.26
N MET A 141 7.29 -24.95 -7.76
CA MET A 141 6.20 -24.30 -7.00
C MET A 141 5.95 -22.89 -7.53
N SER A 142 4.73 -22.38 -7.40
CA SER A 142 4.47 -20.94 -7.50
C SER A 142 5.11 -20.17 -6.33
N PRO A 143 5.24 -18.83 -6.40
CA PRO A 143 5.66 -18.01 -5.27
C PRO A 143 4.77 -18.20 -4.03
N VAL A 144 3.45 -18.30 -4.22
CA VAL A 144 2.48 -18.52 -3.14
C VAL A 144 2.72 -19.87 -2.46
N GLU A 145 2.88 -20.94 -3.24
CA GLU A 145 3.18 -22.28 -2.73
C GLU A 145 4.51 -22.32 -1.98
N ALA A 146 5.55 -21.67 -2.52
CA ALA A 146 6.86 -21.61 -1.90
C ALA A 146 6.82 -20.88 -0.55
N LEU A 147 6.16 -19.72 -0.47
CA LEU A 147 6.01 -18.97 0.79
C LEU A 147 5.16 -19.74 1.81
N ALA A 148 4.12 -20.45 1.37
CA ALA A 148 3.33 -21.32 2.23
C ALA A 148 4.17 -22.47 2.79
N ALA A 149 4.96 -23.16 1.95
CA ALA A 149 5.83 -24.26 2.36
C ALA A 149 6.93 -23.81 3.33
N LEU A 150 7.42 -22.57 3.20
CA LEU A 150 8.37 -21.97 4.12
C LEU A 150 7.74 -21.53 5.46
N GLY A 151 6.41 -21.54 5.57
CA GLY A 151 5.67 -21.06 6.74
C GLY A 151 5.56 -19.54 6.82
N VAL A 152 5.93 -18.80 5.77
CA VAL A 152 5.90 -17.32 5.76
C VAL A 152 4.47 -16.79 5.86
N LEU A 153 3.50 -17.55 5.34
CA LEU A 153 2.08 -17.21 5.38
C LEU A 153 1.38 -17.66 6.69
N GLU A 154 2.11 -18.14 7.69
CA GLU A 154 1.55 -18.57 8.99
C GLU A 154 1.43 -17.38 9.96
N GLY A 155 0.49 -16.49 9.67
CA GLY A 155 0.19 -15.29 10.45
C GLY A 155 -0.43 -14.19 9.59
N ARG A 156 -0.79 -13.06 10.22
CA ARG A 156 -1.35 -11.90 9.50
C ARG A 156 -0.35 -11.43 8.43
N THR A 157 -0.77 -11.50 7.18
CA THR A 157 0.05 -11.20 6.00
C THR A 157 -0.74 -10.36 5.01
N VAL A 158 -0.12 -9.30 4.52
CA VAL A 158 -0.61 -8.47 3.40
C VAL A 158 0.30 -8.72 2.20
N ALA A 159 -0.30 -9.20 1.12
CA ALA A 159 0.38 -9.49 -0.14
C ALA A 159 0.02 -8.42 -1.18
N ALA A 160 1.01 -7.67 -1.65
CA ALA A 160 0.84 -6.70 -2.73
C ALA A 160 0.79 -7.39 -4.10
N HIS A 161 0.05 -6.79 -5.03
CA HIS A 161 -0.14 -7.20 -6.43
C HIS A 161 -1.01 -8.45 -6.63
N CYS A 162 -0.52 -9.63 -6.27
CA CYS A 162 -1.16 -10.93 -6.53
C CYS A 162 -1.68 -11.08 -7.97
N VAL A 163 -0.88 -10.66 -8.96
CA VAL A 163 -1.30 -10.62 -10.37
C VAL A 163 -1.38 -12.03 -10.94
N TRP A 164 -0.33 -12.81 -10.75
CA TRP A 164 -0.19 -14.15 -11.32
C TRP A 164 -0.45 -15.23 -10.26
N VAL A 165 -1.70 -15.29 -9.80
CA VAL A 165 -2.18 -16.32 -8.85
C VAL A 165 -3.20 -17.23 -9.52
N ASP A 166 -2.88 -18.52 -9.63
CA ASP A 166 -3.80 -19.51 -10.18
C ASP A 166 -4.86 -19.98 -9.16
N ALA A 167 -5.72 -20.93 -9.53
CA ALA A 167 -6.78 -21.42 -8.64
C ALA A 167 -6.23 -22.06 -7.35
N LYS A 168 -5.09 -22.76 -7.44
CA LYS A 168 -4.43 -23.38 -6.30
C LYS A 168 -3.83 -22.31 -5.39
N ASP A 169 -3.18 -21.31 -5.97
CA ASP A 169 -2.64 -20.17 -5.24
C ASP A 169 -3.73 -19.44 -4.46
N ARG A 170 -4.85 -19.12 -5.10
CA ARG A 170 -5.97 -18.44 -4.44
C ARG A 170 -6.55 -19.27 -3.28
N GLU A 171 -6.64 -20.59 -3.43
CA GLU A 171 -7.09 -21.45 -2.33
C GLU A 171 -6.10 -21.44 -1.16
N ILE A 172 -4.80 -21.39 -1.41
CA ILE A 172 -3.79 -21.22 -0.36
C ILE A 172 -3.97 -19.87 0.34
N LEU A 173 -4.07 -18.76 -0.43
CA LEU A 173 -4.26 -17.42 0.14
C LEU A 173 -5.52 -17.36 1.01
N ARG A 174 -6.64 -17.93 0.54
CA ARG A 174 -7.90 -18.03 1.29
C ARG A 174 -7.71 -18.81 2.59
N ARG A 175 -7.14 -20.02 2.53
CA ARG A 175 -6.93 -20.88 3.71
C ARG A 175 -5.98 -20.27 4.73
N LYS A 176 -4.99 -19.49 4.26
CA LYS A 176 -4.02 -18.80 5.11
C LYS A 176 -4.51 -17.44 5.62
N GLY A 177 -5.67 -16.96 5.15
CA GLY A 177 -6.20 -15.65 5.53
C GLY A 177 -5.29 -14.49 5.09
N VAL A 178 -4.62 -14.63 3.94
CA VAL A 178 -3.76 -13.57 3.38
C VAL A 178 -4.64 -12.48 2.76
N GLY A 179 -4.42 -11.23 3.16
CA GLY A 179 -5.05 -10.07 2.54
C GLY A 179 -4.29 -9.63 1.29
N CYS A 180 -4.99 -9.21 0.24
CA CYS A 180 -4.40 -8.75 -1.01
C CYS A 180 -4.53 -7.24 -1.17
N ALA A 181 -3.43 -6.52 -1.41
CA ALA A 181 -3.44 -5.14 -1.87
C ALA A 181 -3.35 -5.12 -3.40
N HIS A 182 -4.46 -4.83 -4.07
CA HIS A 182 -4.52 -4.73 -5.54
C HIS A 182 -4.05 -3.34 -6.00
N CYS A 183 -3.03 -3.32 -6.87
CA CYS A 183 -2.42 -2.09 -7.38
C CYS A 183 -2.63 -1.94 -8.91
N PRO A 184 -3.86 -1.65 -9.38
CA PRO A 184 -4.17 -1.66 -10.81
C PRO A 184 -3.33 -0.67 -11.62
N SER A 185 -3.11 0.57 -11.17
CA SER A 185 -2.31 1.56 -11.89
C SER A 185 -0.88 1.08 -12.13
N SER A 186 -0.25 0.53 -11.09
CA SER A 186 1.10 -0.06 -11.15
C SER A 186 1.17 -1.25 -12.08
N ASN A 187 0.27 -2.21 -11.89
CA ASN A 187 0.25 -3.41 -12.68
C ASN A 187 0.04 -3.12 -14.18
N MET A 188 -0.79 -2.12 -14.50
CA MET A 188 -1.00 -1.65 -15.86
C MET A 188 0.24 -0.93 -16.41
N LYS A 189 0.83 -0.02 -15.64
CA LYS A 189 1.95 0.81 -16.08
C LYS A 189 3.24 0.02 -16.30
N LEU A 190 3.51 -0.97 -15.45
CA LEU A 190 4.66 -1.85 -15.54
C LEU A 190 4.43 -3.04 -16.48
N ALA A 191 3.23 -3.17 -17.04
CA ALA A 191 2.79 -4.34 -17.80
C ALA A 191 2.97 -5.66 -17.02
N SER A 192 2.79 -5.61 -15.69
CA SER A 192 2.88 -6.77 -14.80
C SER A 192 1.75 -7.76 -15.11
N GLY A 193 0.54 -7.26 -15.40
CA GLY A 193 -0.63 -8.06 -15.80
C GLY A 193 -1.91 -7.61 -15.09
N VAL A 194 -2.91 -8.48 -15.03
CA VAL A 194 -4.18 -8.20 -14.34
C VAL A 194 -4.46 -9.25 -13.29
N ALA A 195 -4.57 -8.83 -12.03
CA ALA A 195 -4.94 -9.71 -10.93
C ALA A 195 -6.40 -10.19 -11.06
N PRO A 196 -6.72 -11.46 -10.73
CA PRO A 196 -8.06 -12.03 -10.86
C PRO A 196 -8.96 -11.64 -9.66
N ILE A 197 -9.14 -10.33 -9.43
CA ILE A 197 -9.79 -9.78 -8.23
C ILE A 197 -11.22 -10.27 -8.06
N LYS A 198 -12.01 -10.33 -9.14
CA LYS A 198 -13.39 -10.85 -9.07
C LYS A 198 -13.43 -12.26 -8.49
N ALA A 199 -12.58 -13.16 -9.00
CA ALA A 199 -12.49 -14.53 -8.49
C ALA A 199 -11.98 -14.58 -7.03
N MET A 200 -11.04 -13.70 -6.65
CA MET A 200 -10.55 -13.64 -5.27
C MET A 200 -11.65 -13.21 -4.29
N LEU A 201 -12.44 -12.19 -4.64
CA LEU A 201 -13.57 -11.72 -3.85
C LEU A 201 -14.65 -12.79 -3.71
N GLU A 202 -14.97 -13.53 -4.79
CA GLU A 202 -15.94 -14.64 -4.75
C GLU A 202 -15.49 -15.79 -3.86
N MET A 203 -14.18 -16.00 -3.73
CA MET A 203 -13.60 -16.97 -2.79
C MET A 203 -13.55 -16.47 -1.34
N GLY A 204 -13.99 -15.22 -1.07
CA GLY A 204 -13.95 -14.60 0.25
C GLY A 204 -12.55 -14.14 0.68
N ILE A 205 -11.61 -13.98 -0.25
CA ILE A 205 -10.29 -13.41 0.05
C ILE A 205 -10.47 -11.90 0.29
N ALA A 206 -9.88 -11.38 1.37
CA ALA A 206 -9.87 -9.94 1.61
C ALA A 206 -9.03 -9.23 0.55
N VAL A 207 -9.62 -8.27 -0.16
CA VAL A 207 -8.93 -7.46 -1.16
C VAL A 207 -9.15 -5.98 -0.85
N GLY A 208 -8.05 -5.23 -0.78
CA GLY A 208 -8.02 -3.78 -0.71
C GLY A 208 -7.34 -3.19 -1.94
N LEU A 209 -7.24 -1.87 -1.99
CA LEU A 209 -6.55 -1.15 -3.07
C LEU A 209 -5.28 -0.47 -2.53
N GLY A 210 -4.27 -0.36 -3.38
CA GLY A 210 -3.07 0.42 -3.11
C GLY A 210 -2.50 1.00 -4.40
N PRO A 211 -2.04 2.26 -4.43
CA PRO A 211 -1.52 2.88 -5.65
C PRO A 211 -0.10 2.42 -6.00
N ASP A 212 0.60 1.73 -5.08
CA ASP A 212 2.05 1.50 -5.15
C ASP A 212 2.86 2.82 -5.15
N GLY A 213 4.17 2.75 -5.35
CA GLY A 213 5.06 3.90 -5.34
C GLY A 213 4.81 4.89 -6.50
N PRO A 214 5.00 6.20 -6.27
CA PRO A 214 4.80 7.23 -7.29
C PRO A 214 5.99 7.30 -8.27
N ALA A 215 7.07 6.57 -7.98
CA ALA A 215 8.31 6.58 -8.73
C ALA A 215 8.32 5.49 -9.82
N GLY A 216 7.61 5.74 -10.92
CA GLY A 216 7.70 4.92 -12.11
C GLY A 216 6.73 3.74 -12.16
N SER A 217 5.88 3.57 -11.15
CA SER A 217 4.83 2.55 -11.09
C SER A 217 3.44 3.11 -10.73
N ASN A 218 3.19 4.41 -10.84
CA ASN A 218 1.82 4.96 -10.87
C ASN A 218 1.77 6.25 -11.71
N ASN A 219 1.61 7.42 -11.12
CA ASN A 219 2.69 8.16 -10.45
C ASN A 219 2.11 9.17 -9.44
N ASP A 220 1.00 8.81 -8.80
CA ASP A 220 0.29 9.57 -7.77
C ASP A 220 -0.25 8.62 -6.69
N PHE A 221 -0.93 9.15 -5.68
CA PHE A 221 -1.56 8.40 -4.60
C PHE A 221 -3.09 8.54 -4.60
N ASN A 222 -3.73 8.64 -5.77
CA ASN A 222 -5.15 8.92 -5.88
C ASN A 222 -6.02 7.64 -5.82
N MET A 223 -6.59 7.35 -4.65
CA MET A 223 -7.45 6.19 -4.43
C MET A 223 -8.76 6.20 -5.24
N PHE A 224 -9.24 7.37 -5.69
CA PHE A 224 -10.40 7.43 -6.60
C PHE A 224 -10.07 6.84 -7.97
N GLU A 225 -8.84 7.04 -8.45
CA GLU A 225 -8.36 6.46 -9.70
C GLU A 225 -8.12 4.96 -9.55
N GLU A 226 -7.56 4.51 -8.42
CA GLU A 226 -7.42 3.08 -8.14
C GLU A 226 -8.77 2.34 -8.13
N MET A 227 -9.83 2.95 -7.56
CA MET A 227 -11.19 2.39 -7.61
C MET A 227 -11.70 2.25 -9.05
N ASP A 228 -11.57 3.32 -9.85
CA ASP A 228 -12.02 3.36 -11.25
C ASP A 228 -11.31 2.28 -12.07
N LEU A 229 -9.98 2.24 -11.97
CA LEU A 229 -9.14 1.31 -12.72
C LEU A 229 -9.39 -0.13 -12.31
N ALA A 230 -9.47 -0.44 -11.02
CA ALA A 230 -9.83 -1.78 -10.55
C ALA A 230 -11.17 -2.23 -11.15
N ALA A 231 -12.21 -1.38 -11.04
CA ALA A 231 -13.55 -1.68 -11.51
C ALA A 231 -13.60 -1.92 -13.02
N LYS A 232 -12.95 -1.07 -13.82
CA LYS A 232 -12.93 -1.20 -15.29
C LYS A 232 -12.08 -2.38 -15.74
N LEU A 233 -10.91 -2.59 -15.13
CA LEU A 233 -9.97 -3.63 -15.53
C LEU A 233 -10.58 -5.03 -15.35
N GLN A 234 -11.32 -5.27 -14.27
CA GLN A 234 -12.03 -6.54 -14.07
C GLN A 234 -13.11 -6.79 -15.14
N LYS A 235 -13.80 -5.74 -15.63
CA LYS A 235 -14.78 -5.88 -16.73
C LYS A 235 -14.09 -6.27 -18.03
N VAL A 236 -12.93 -5.65 -18.32
CA VAL A 236 -12.15 -5.95 -19.52
C VAL A 236 -11.68 -7.40 -19.54
N ILE A 237 -11.10 -7.89 -18.44
CA ILE A 237 -10.52 -9.25 -18.44
C ILE A 237 -11.55 -10.38 -18.36
N THR A 238 -12.75 -10.10 -17.87
CA THR A 238 -13.84 -11.09 -17.79
C THR A 238 -14.76 -11.05 -19.00
N GLY A 239 -14.74 -9.97 -19.78
CA GLY A 239 -15.72 -9.72 -20.84
C GLY A 239 -17.13 -9.44 -20.31
N ASP A 240 -17.27 -9.16 -19.01
CA ASP A 240 -18.54 -8.93 -18.34
C ASP A 240 -18.61 -7.50 -17.75
N PRO A 241 -19.54 -6.65 -18.21
CA PRO A 241 -19.70 -5.30 -17.65
C PRO A 241 -20.13 -5.29 -16.17
N GLN A 242 -20.52 -6.42 -15.57
CA GLN A 242 -20.93 -6.55 -14.18
C GLN A 242 -19.83 -7.09 -13.24
N ALA A 243 -18.66 -7.48 -13.75
CA ALA A 243 -17.67 -8.26 -13.00
C ALA A 243 -17.09 -7.61 -11.73
N LEU A 244 -17.08 -6.28 -11.62
CA LEU A 244 -16.77 -5.59 -10.37
C LEU A 244 -17.61 -4.31 -10.30
N SER A 245 -18.61 -4.30 -9.44
CA SER A 245 -19.51 -3.15 -9.29
C SER A 245 -18.79 -1.96 -8.63
N ALA A 246 -19.35 -0.76 -8.80
CA ALA A 246 -18.83 0.43 -8.13
C ALA A 246 -18.88 0.28 -6.59
N GLN A 247 -19.92 -0.36 -6.05
CA GLN A 247 -20.00 -0.62 -4.62
C GLN A 247 -18.86 -1.51 -4.13
N GLN A 248 -18.55 -2.59 -4.86
CA GLN A 248 -17.43 -3.47 -4.49
C GLN A 248 -16.08 -2.76 -4.58
N ALA A 249 -15.85 -1.93 -5.60
CA ALA A 249 -14.62 -1.13 -5.70
C ALA A 249 -14.49 -0.12 -4.55
N PHE A 250 -15.59 0.53 -4.15
CA PHE A 250 -15.63 1.40 -2.98
C PHE A 250 -15.39 0.64 -1.67
N GLU A 251 -15.97 -0.55 -1.53
CA GLU A 251 -15.71 -1.43 -0.39
C GLU A 251 -14.22 -1.81 -0.32
N MET A 252 -13.58 -2.16 -1.45
CA MET A 252 -12.14 -2.43 -1.49
C MET A 252 -11.29 -1.23 -1.03
N ALA A 253 -11.67 0.00 -1.39
CA ALA A 253 -10.98 1.22 -0.93
C ALA A 253 -11.21 1.56 0.55
N THR A 254 -12.19 0.92 1.21
CA THR A 254 -12.60 1.25 2.59
C THR A 254 -12.54 0.02 3.50
N VAL A 255 -13.66 -0.67 3.72
CA VAL A 255 -13.76 -1.84 4.62
C VAL A 255 -12.93 -3.03 4.13
N GLY A 256 -12.75 -3.19 2.82
CA GLY A 256 -11.88 -4.21 2.22
C GLY A 256 -10.41 -3.98 2.56
N GLY A 257 -9.93 -2.74 2.43
CA GLY A 257 -8.62 -2.32 2.93
C GLY A 257 -8.47 -2.56 4.44
N ALA A 258 -9.49 -2.18 5.23
CA ALA A 258 -9.48 -2.45 6.67
C ALA A 258 -9.37 -3.94 7.00
N ARG A 259 -10.09 -4.82 6.29
CA ARG A 259 -9.99 -6.29 6.44
C ARG A 259 -8.61 -6.82 6.06
N VAL A 260 -8.01 -6.32 5.00
CA VAL A 260 -6.63 -6.68 4.60
C VAL A 260 -5.64 -6.36 5.73
N LEU A 261 -5.83 -5.24 6.42
CA LEU A 261 -4.97 -4.82 7.53
C LEU A 261 -5.33 -5.46 8.88
N GLY A 262 -6.47 -6.16 8.97
CA GLY A 262 -7.01 -6.68 10.23
C GLY A 262 -7.46 -5.57 11.17
N MET A 263 -8.03 -4.50 10.62
CA MET A 263 -8.50 -3.30 11.31
C MET A 263 -9.99 -3.05 11.06
N GLU A 264 -10.73 -4.01 10.50
CA GLU A 264 -12.15 -3.89 10.17
C GLU A 264 -13.04 -3.73 11.41
N GLY A 265 -12.55 -4.08 12.61
CA GLY A 265 -13.21 -3.76 13.88
C GLY A 265 -13.05 -2.30 14.31
N GLU A 266 -12.12 -1.56 13.71
CA GLU A 266 -11.73 -0.21 14.12
C GLU A 266 -12.05 0.86 13.08
N ILE A 267 -11.93 0.56 11.78
CA ILE A 267 -12.08 1.50 10.67
C ILE A 267 -12.80 0.85 9.47
N GLY A 268 -12.98 1.62 8.40
CA GLY A 268 -13.46 1.14 7.10
C GLY A 268 -14.98 1.24 6.90
N SER A 269 -15.74 1.58 7.94
CA SER A 269 -17.19 1.79 7.86
C SER A 269 -17.68 2.71 8.97
N LEU A 270 -18.84 3.33 8.76
CA LEU A 270 -19.48 4.26 9.69
C LEU A 270 -20.39 3.51 10.66
N GLU A 271 -19.80 2.89 11.66
CA GLU A 271 -20.51 2.10 12.68
C GLU A 271 -20.16 2.61 14.08
N ALA A 272 -21.14 2.66 14.99
CA ALA A 272 -20.90 3.09 16.36
C ALA A 272 -19.83 2.20 17.03
N GLY A 273 -18.86 2.83 17.70
CA GLY A 273 -17.72 2.14 18.32
C GLY A 273 -16.44 2.12 17.49
N LYS A 274 -16.51 2.37 16.17
CA LYS A 274 -15.33 2.53 15.31
C LYS A 274 -14.70 3.91 15.45
N ARG A 275 -13.44 4.01 15.02
CA ARG A 275 -12.68 5.27 14.94
C ARG A 275 -13.31 6.18 13.88
N ALA A 276 -13.37 7.47 14.16
CA ALA A 276 -13.88 8.47 13.24
C ALA A 276 -12.82 8.85 12.19
N ASP A 277 -12.55 7.91 11.28
CA ASP A 277 -11.76 8.10 10.07
C ASP A 277 -12.75 8.37 8.92
N LEU A 278 -12.92 9.65 8.54
CA LEU A 278 -14.04 10.13 7.73
C LEU A 278 -13.56 11.11 6.65
N ILE A 279 -14.26 11.15 5.53
CA ILE A 279 -14.10 12.23 4.53
C ILE A 279 -15.44 12.83 4.14
N THR A 280 -15.43 14.07 3.69
CA THR A 280 -16.53 14.69 2.94
C THR A 280 -16.09 14.92 1.50
N VAL A 281 -17.01 14.74 0.55
CA VAL A 281 -16.75 14.91 -0.88
C VAL A 281 -17.73 15.93 -1.44
N ARG A 282 -17.23 16.85 -2.26
CA ARG A 282 -18.02 17.90 -2.91
C ARG A 282 -18.93 17.31 -3.97
N LEU A 283 -20.18 17.77 -3.97
CA LEU A 283 -21.18 17.41 -4.98
C LEU A 283 -21.67 18.62 -5.79
N ASP A 284 -21.05 19.78 -5.59
CA ASP A 284 -21.35 21.06 -6.23
C ASP A 284 -20.46 21.34 -7.45
N ARG A 285 -19.82 20.30 -8.01
CA ARG A 285 -18.93 20.36 -9.18
C ARG A 285 -19.60 19.77 -10.41
N ALA A 286 -19.12 20.17 -11.60
CA ALA A 286 -19.72 19.73 -12.87
C ALA A 286 -19.65 18.22 -13.08
N ASN A 287 -18.57 17.57 -12.64
CA ASN A 287 -18.40 16.11 -12.67
C ASN A 287 -19.25 15.37 -11.61
N ALA A 288 -19.90 16.08 -10.68
CA ALA A 288 -20.74 15.51 -9.64
C ALA A 288 -22.25 15.51 -9.98
N ALA A 289 -22.66 16.16 -11.07
CA ALA A 289 -24.05 16.38 -11.41
C ALA A 289 -24.44 15.78 -12.78
N PRO A 290 -25.64 15.17 -12.91
CA PRO A 290 -26.58 14.81 -11.85
C PRO A 290 -26.14 13.58 -11.03
N LEU A 291 -26.60 13.48 -9.78
CA LEU A 291 -26.33 12.33 -8.90
C LEU A 291 -27.49 11.32 -8.96
N PHE A 292 -27.27 10.17 -9.61
CA PHE A 292 -28.23 9.05 -9.63
C PHE A 292 -27.88 7.93 -8.67
N ASN A 293 -26.58 7.59 -8.56
CA ASN A 293 -26.08 6.53 -7.70
C ASN A 293 -24.74 6.97 -7.09
N VAL A 294 -24.67 7.01 -5.76
CA VAL A 294 -23.50 7.54 -5.03
C VAL A 294 -22.23 6.72 -5.26
N TYR A 295 -22.31 5.39 -5.31
CA TYR A 295 -21.15 4.55 -5.57
C TYR A 295 -20.63 4.73 -7.00
N SER A 296 -21.55 4.78 -7.97
CA SER A 296 -21.20 5.08 -9.36
C SER A 296 -20.50 6.44 -9.47
N GLN A 297 -21.01 7.46 -8.75
CA GLN A 297 -20.40 8.79 -8.71
C GLN A 297 -18.99 8.75 -8.11
N LEU A 298 -18.83 8.11 -6.94
CA LEU A 298 -17.56 8.01 -6.23
C LEU A 298 -16.50 7.24 -7.03
N VAL A 299 -16.87 6.19 -7.74
CA VAL A 299 -15.91 5.33 -8.45
C VAL A 299 -15.61 5.84 -9.86
N TYR A 300 -16.61 6.32 -10.61
CA TYR A 300 -16.44 6.58 -12.04
C TYR A 300 -16.37 8.07 -12.42
N ALA A 301 -16.74 8.99 -11.53
CA ALA A 301 -16.88 10.41 -11.88
C ALA A 301 -16.10 11.37 -10.96
N LEU A 302 -16.18 11.17 -9.65
CA LEU A 302 -15.48 12.00 -8.66
C LEU A 302 -13.98 11.69 -8.64
N LYS A 303 -13.21 12.65 -8.16
CA LYS A 303 -11.74 12.60 -8.07
C LYS A 303 -11.28 12.96 -6.67
N GLY A 304 -10.03 12.66 -6.35
CA GLY A 304 -9.41 13.09 -5.09
C GLY A 304 -9.53 14.61 -4.88
N ALA A 305 -9.50 15.41 -5.96
CA ALA A 305 -9.69 16.86 -5.89
C ALA A 305 -11.09 17.32 -5.44
N ASP A 306 -12.09 16.42 -5.44
CA ASP A 306 -13.43 16.69 -4.94
C ASP A 306 -13.53 16.49 -3.42
N VAL A 307 -12.50 15.92 -2.77
CA VAL A 307 -12.46 15.79 -1.30
C VAL A 307 -12.40 17.17 -0.66
N ARG A 308 -13.25 17.39 0.36
CA ARG A 308 -13.36 18.67 1.05
C ARG A 308 -12.71 18.62 2.42
N ASP A 309 -13.11 17.69 3.26
CA ASP A 309 -12.64 17.60 4.64
C ASP A 309 -12.24 16.16 4.96
N VAL A 310 -11.23 15.99 5.82
CA VAL A 310 -10.70 14.68 6.23
C VAL A 310 -10.47 14.65 7.73
N TRP A 311 -11.01 13.63 8.38
CA TRP A 311 -10.80 13.30 9.79
C TRP A 311 -10.09 11.97 9.92
N VAL A 312 -9.17 11.89 10.87
CA VAL A 312 -8.54 10.64 11.31
C VAL A 312 -8.64 10.58 12.82
N ASN A 313 -9.19 9.48 13.35
CA ASN A 313 -9.43 9.29 14.77
C ASN A 313 -10.19 10.49 15.40
N GLY A 314 -11.16 11.06 14.67
CA GLY A 314 -11.95 12.21 15.09
C GLY A 314 -11.23 13.57 15.01
N ARG A 315 -9.95 13.61 14.66
CA ARG A 315 -9.19 14.85 14.44
C ARG A 315 -9.33 15.30 13.00
N LEU A 316 -9.81 16.52 12.78
CA LEU A 316 -9.83 17.15 11.46
C LEU A 316 -8.40 17.50 11.03
N ILE A 317 -7.96 16.98 9.89
CA ILE A 317 -6.62 17.19 9.32
C ILE A 317 -6.64 17.93 7.97
N VAL A 318 -7.74 17.87 7.23
CA VAL A 318 -7.98 18.69 6.02
C VAL A 318 -9.30 19.43 6.20
N ARG A 319 -9.33 20.72 5.90
CA ARG A 319 -10.56 21.52 5.85
C ARG A 319 -10.65 22.27 4.53
N ASP A 320 -11.79 22.15 3.87
CA ASP A 320 -12.09 22.81 2.59
C ASP A 320 -11.01 22.61 1.51
N GLY A 321 -10.39 21.43 1.46
CA GLY A 321 -9.31 21.08 0.53
C GLY A 321 -7.93 21.61 0.92
N SER A 322 -7.75 22.09 2.15
CA SER A 322 -6.47 22.59 2.67
C SER A 322 -5.99 21.82 3.89
N SER A 323 -4.70 21.48 3.94
CA SER A 323 -4.08 20.80 5.08
C SER A 323 -4.05 21.70 6.32
N LEU A 324 -4.41 21.14 7.48
CA LEU A 324 -4.33 21.79 8.79
C LEU A 324 -3.07 21.39 9.58
N THR A 325 -2.35 20.37 9.12
CA THR A 325 -1.23 19.76 9.86
C THR A 325 0.11 19.89 9.15
N LEU A 326 0.11 20.06 7.82
CA LEU A 326 1.31 20.19 7.00
C LEU A 326 1.33 21.51 6.24
N GLN A 327 2.54 22.04 6.01
CA GLN A 327 2.75 23.29 5.27
C GLN A 327 3.04 23.02 3.80
N SER A 328 2.02 23.04 2.95
CA SER A 328 2.14 22.73 1.51
C SER A 328 3.25 23.51 0.79
N PRO A 329 3.39 24.85 0.95
CA PRO A 329 4.41 25.61 0.23
C PRO A 329 5.85 25.16 0.57
N VAL A 330 6.11 24.80 1.83
CA VAL A 330 7.43 24.35 2.29
C VAL A 330 7.75 22.98 1.70
N ILE A 331 6.80 22.06 1.76
CA ILE A 331 6.95 20.69 1.23
C ILE A 331 7.19 20.72 -0.28
N LEU A 332 6.40 21.49 -1.02
CA LEU A 332 6.55 21.63 -2.48
C LEU A 332 7.90 22.26 -2.85
N SER A 333 8.34 23.28 -2.12
CA SER A 333 9.66 23.90 -2.34
C SER A 333 10.79 22.88 -2.15
N LYS A 334 10.73 22.07 -1.09
CA LYS A 334 11.74 21.05 -0.81
C LYS A 334 11.71 19.91 -1.83
N ALA A 335 10.53 19.52 -2.32
CA ALA A 335 10.42 18.56 -3.42
C ALA A 335 11.12 19.07 -4.70
N GLN A 336 10.95 20.36 -5.03
CA GLN A 336 11.64 20.98 -6.17
C GLN A 336 13.15 21.06 -5.96
N GLU A 337 13.63 21.24 -4.73
CA GLU A 337 15.05 21.17 -4.40
C GLU A 337 15.63 19.77 -4.69
N TYR A 338 15.01 18.71 -4.18
CA TYR A 338 15.44 17.34 -4.48
C TYR A 338 15.36 17.02 -5.98
N ALA A 339 14.31 17.49 -6.67
CA ALA A 339 14.20 17.30 -8.12
C ALA A 339 15.39 17.92 -8.88
N ARG A 340 15.87 19.11 -8.48
CA ARG A 340 17.07 19.73 -9.07
C ARG A 340 18.33 18.91 -8.78
N GLN A 341 18.52 18.46 -7.54
CA GLN A 341 19.68 17.66 -7.13
C GLN A 341 19.74 16.32 -7.88
N ILE A 342 18.62 15.59 -7.93
CA ILE A 342 18.53 14.29 -8.63
C ILE A 342 18.75 14.46 -10.13
N LYS A 343 18.14 15.48 -10.76
CA LYS A 343 18.37 15.77 -12.18
C LYS A 343 19.83 16.11 -12.48
N ALA A 344 20.50 16.85 -11.60
CA ALA A 344 21.92 17.16 -11.77
C ALA A 344 22.78 15.89 -11.69
N ALA A 345 22.56 15.03 -10.70
CA ALA A 345 23.28 13.77 -10.55
C ALA A 345 23.04 12.81 -11.72
N LEU A 346 21.79 12.68 -12.20
CA LEU A 346 21.48 11.82 -13.34
C LEU A 346 22.08 12.33 -14.67
N LYS A 347 22.28 13.65 -14.82
CA LYS A 347 23.00 14.21 -15.97
C LYS A 347 24.49 13.91 -15.92
N LEU A 348 25.09 13.92 -14.74
CA LEU A 348 26.51 13.58 -14.53
C LEU A 348 26.79 12.08 -14.69
N ALA A 349 25.76 11.23 -14.60
CA ALA A 349 25.85 9.78 -14.77
C ALA A 349 25.60 9.29 -16.21
N ARG A 350 25.35 10.20 -17.17
CA ARG A 350 25.18 9.92 -18.60
C ARG A 350 26.42 10.33 -19.38
#